data_AF-E0XQ27-F1
#
_entry.id   AF-E0XQ27-F1
#
_cell.length_a   1.000
_cell.length_b   1.000
_cell.length_c   1.000
_cell.angle_alpha   90.00
_cell.angle_beta   90.00
_cell.angle_gamma   90.00
#
_symmetry.space_group_name_H-M   'P 1'
#
loop_
_entity.id
_entity.type
_entity.pdbx_description
1 polymer ?
#
loop_
_entity_poly.entity_id
_entity_poly.type
_entity_poly.pdbx_seq_one_letter_code
_entity_poly.pdbx_strand_id
1 'polypeptide(L)'
;MSIKIVKKISLILLFYFIFGISNAEENLKQLGKFKDWESFVLVQGESKICFAQSIPVVRAPKKFKRDPSRLFISFRPVENIKNEVSVTNGYEFQQKAPVTAKSGKKVYDLFSKGRFAWVVDNEDEVKLIVTMKKASRL
;
A
#
# COMPACT_ATOMS: atom_id res chain seq x y z
N MET A 1 8.63 -3.93 -72.68
CA MET A 1 8.52 -5.37 -73.00
C MET A 1 9.95 -5.92 -72.88
N SER A 2 10.37 -6.70 -71.89
CA SER A 2 9.71 -7.79 -71.16
C SER A 2 10.18 -7.88 -69.69
N ILE A 3 9.31 -8.46 -68.86
CA ILE A 3 9.46 -8.77 -67.44
C ILE A 3 10.15 -10.14 -67.27
N LYS A 4 10.93 -10.34 -66.18
CA LYS A 4 10.86 -11.46 -65.19
C LYS A 4 12.14 -11.47 -64.30
N ILE A 5 12.04 -11.14 -63.01
CA ILE A 5 11.85 -12.05 -61.84
C ILE A 5 12.91 -13.17 -61.83
N VAL A 6 13.85 -13.21 -60.88
CA VAL A 6 13.87 -13.99 -59.61
C VAL A 6 15.30 -14.02 -58.98
N LYS A 7 15.37 -14.06 -57.64
CA LYS A 7 16.35 -14.79 -56.79
C LYS A 7 17.82 -14.34 -56.73
N LYS A 8 18.17 -13.66 -55.63
CA LYS A 8 19.25 -14.01 -54.67
C LYS A 8 19.33 -12.90 -53.61
N ILE A 9 18.77 -13.09 -52.42
CA ILE A 9 19.51 -13.57 -51.24
C ILE A 9 20.81 -12.77 -51.05
N SER A 10 20.70 -11.66 -50.31
CA SER A 10 21.79 -11.04 -49.55
C SER A 10 21.13 -10.45 -48.30
N LEU A 11 20.99 -11.23 -47.23
CA LEU A 11 21.94 -11.42 -46.13
C LEU A 11 21.96 -10.24 -45.12
N ILE A 12 21.14 -10.39 -44.06
CA ILE A 12 21.43 -10.18 -42.63
C ILE A 12 21.84 -8.76 -42.14
N LEU A 13 20.98 -8.14 -41.31
CA LEU A 13 21.28 -7.67 -39.93
C LEU A 13 19.95 -7.17 -39.28
N LEU A 14 19.38 -7.86 -38.28
CA LEU A 14 19.57 -7.59 -36.84
C LEU A 14 18.98 -6.21 -36.45
N PHE A 15 17.78 -6.12 -35.88
CA PHE A 15 17.58 -6.23 -34.43
C PHE A 15 16.05 -6.38 -34.15
N TYR A 16 15.55 -7.60 -33.97
CA TYR A 16 14.23 -7.78 -33.34
C TYR A 16 14.43 -7.51 -31.85
N PHE A 17 14.24 -6.25 -31.43
CA PHE A 17 14.15 -5.90 -30.02
C PHE A 17 12.86 -6.53 -29.49
N ILE A 18 12.90 -7.79 -29.09
CA ILE A 18 11.87 -8.37 -28.25
C ILE A 18 12.08 -7.70 -26.89
N PHE A 19 11.49 -6.52 -26.70
CA PHE A 19 11.33 -5.93 -25.39
C PHE A 19 10.46 -6.93 -24.62
N GLY A 20 11.09 -7.80 -23.84
CA GLY A 20 10.41 -8.61 -22.86
C GLY A 20 9.76 -7.66 -21.86
N ILE A 21 8.46 -7.43 -22.01
CA ILE A 21 7.69 -6.71 -21.01
C ILE A 21 7.60 -7.66 -19.82
N SER A 22 8.52 -7.49 -18.86
CA SER A 22 8.41 -8.16 -17.57
C SER A 22 7.28 -7.47 -16.83
N ASN A 23 6.06 -8.01 -16.94
CA ASN A 23 4.97 -7.62 -16.06
C ASN A 23 5.29 -8.25 -14.70
N ALA A 24 5.73 -7.44 -13.75
CA ALA A 24 5.70 -7.84 -12.35
C ALA A 24 4.22 -8.08 -12.00
N GLU A 25 3.83 -9.34 -11.84
CA GLU A 25 2.46 -9.71 -11.52
C GLU A 25 2.19 -9.30 -10.06
N GLU A 26 1.57 -8.13 -9.90
CA GLU A 26 1.13 -7.65 -8.59
C GLU A 26 -0.12 -8.43 -8.17
N ASN A 27 0.08 -9.51 -7.40
CA ASN A 27 -1.01 -10.38 -6.99
C ASN A 27 -1.64 -9.87 -5.70
N LEU A 28 -2.53 -8.88 -5.82
CA LEU A 28 -3.36 -8.40 -4.71
C LEU A 28 -4.62 -9.27 -4.58
N LYS A 29 -4.74 -9.98 -3.46
CA LYS A 29 -5.89 -10.84 -3.15
C LYS A 29 -6.58 -10.36 -1.89
N GLN A 30 -7.89 -10.08 -1.98
CA GLN A 30 -8.73 -9.88 -0.80
C GLN A 30 -9.02 -11.24 -0.15
N LEU A 31 -8.75 -11.36 1.14
CA LEU A 31 -9.04 -12.57 1.93
C LEU A 31 -10.42 -12.52 2.58
N GLY A 32 -10.94 -11.33 2.86
CA GLY A 32 -12.21 -11.19 3.55
C GLY A 32 -12.55 -9.76 3.94
N LYS A 33 -13.80 -9.60 4.39
CA LYS A 33 -14.36 -8.35 4.93
C LYS A 33 -15.05 -8.66 6.26
N PHE A 34 -14.73 -7.87 7.28
CA PHE A 34 -15.17 -8.03 8.65
C PHE A 34 -15.61 -6.67 9.19
N LYS A 35 -16.91 -6.37 9.07
CA LYS A 35 -17.48 -5.04 9.37
C LYS A 35 -16.76 -3.95 8.55
N ASP A 36 -16.13 -2.99 9.23
CA ASP A 36 -15.40 -1.86 8.62
C ASP A 36 -13.97 -2.21 8.18
N TRP A 37 -13.56 -3.47 8.35
CA TRP A 37 -12.22 -3.95 8.01
C TRP A 37 -12.24 -4.89 6.81
N GLU A 38 -11.18 -4.81 6.01
CA GLU A 38 -10.91 -5.73 4.90
C GLU A 38 -9.48 -6.23 5.02
N SER A 39 -9.25 -7.50 4.73
CA SER A 39 -7.92 -8.13 4.80
C SER A 39 -7.44 -8.53 3.42
N PHE A 40 -6.16 -8.31 3.15
CA PHE A 40 -5.53 -8.54 1.86
C PHE A 40 -4.19 -9.26 2.02
N VAL A 41 -3.79 -9.94 0.96
CA VAL A 41 -2.43 -10.42 0.74
C VAL A 41 -1.95 -9.85 -0.58
N LEU A 42 -0.79 -9.24 -0.55
CA LEU A 42 -0.06 -8.77 -1.71
C LEU A 42 1.20 -9.60 -1.85
N VAL A 43 1.35 -10.27 -2.98
CA VAL A 43 2.58 -10.99 -3.34
C VAL A 43 3.24 -10.25 -4.51
N GLN A 44 4.51 -9.89 -4.33
CA GLN A 44 5.35 -9.22 -5.31
C GLN A 44 6.71 -9.94 -5.35
N GLY A 45 6.89 -10.86 -6.30
CA GLY A 45 8.06 -11.73 -6.34
C GLY A 45 8.17 -12.59 -5.06
N GLU A 46 9.29 -12.47 -4.36
CA GLU A 46 9.52 -13.13 -3.05
C GLU A 46 8.92 -12.36 -1.87
N SER A 47 8.48 -11.11 -2.07
CA SER A 47 7.87 -10.30 -1.03
C SER A 47 6.41 -10.69 -0.84
N LYS A 48 6.02 -10.88 0.42
CA LYS A 48 4.63 -11.12 0.83
C LYS A 48 4.25 -10.11 1.91
N ILE A 49 3.23 -9.32 1.63
CA ILE A 49 2.66 -8.34 2.57
C ILE A 49 1.22 -8.76 2.85
N CYS A 50 0.92 -9.09 4.10
CA CYS A 50 -0.45 -9.28 4.55
C CYS A 50 -0.89 -8.02 5.28
N PHE A 51 -2.06 -7.47 4.99
CA PHE A 51 -2.52 -6.28 5.70
C PHE A 51 -4.03 -6.27 5.88
N ALA A 52 -4.47 -5.72 7.01
CA ALA A 52 -5.84 -5.33 7.23
C ALA A 52 -5.95 -3.81 7.00
N GLN A 53 -7.00 -3.37 6.33
CA GLN A 53 -7.29 -1.94 6.16
C GLN A 53 -8.70 -1.59 6.58
N SER A 54 -8.89 -0.34 7.00
CA SER A 54 -10.20 0.26 7.25
C SER A 54 -10.27 1.66 6.65
N ILE A 55 -11.49 2.12 6.34
CA ILE A 55 -11.78 3.50 5.96
C ILE A 55 -12.41 4.23 7.15
N PRO A 56 -12.15 5.54 7.30
CA PRO A 56 -12.78 6.30 8.38
C PRO A 56 -14.29 6.38 8.16
N VAL A 57 -15.05 6.03 9.20
CA VAL A 57 -16.52 6.17 9.24
C VAL A 57 -16.92 7.65 9.20
N VAL A 58 -16.13 8.51 9.85
CA VAL A 58 -16.33 9.96 9.87
C VAL A 58 -15.03 10.65 9.46
N ARG A 59 -15.13 11.64 8.57
CA ARG A 59 -13.98 12.43 8.11
C ARG A 59 -14.33 13.92 8.13
N ALA A 60 -13.45 14.73 8.71
CA ALA A 60 -13.61 16.19 8.80
C ALA A 60 -12.43 16.93 8.13
N PRO A 61 -12.67 18.05 7.43
CA PRO A 61 -13.97 18.57 7.00
C PRO A 61 -14.65 17.64 5.97
N LYS A 62 -15.99 17.53 6.02
CA LYS A 62 -16.76 16.59 5.17
C LYS A 62 -16.70 16.92 3.67
N LYS A 63 -16.65 18.21 3.32
CA LYS A 63 -16.69 18.68 1.91
C LYS A 63 -15.31 18.86 1.28
N PHE A 64 -14.24 18.51 1.98
CA PHE A 64 -12.88 18.67 1.47
C PHE A 64 -12.54 17.53 0.49
N LYS A 65 -12.28 17.86 -0.77
CA LYS A 65 -11.88 16.88 -1.81
C LYS A 65 -10.44 16.46 -1.58
N ARG A 66 -10.22 15.16 -1.40
CA ARG A 66 -8.93 14.50 -1.19
C ARG A 66 -9.07 13.01 -1.46
N ASP A 67 -7.95 12.32 -1.61
CA ASP A 67 -7.97 10.88 -1.82
C ASP A 67 -8.51 10.14 -0.59
N PRO A 68 -8.92 8.87 -0.76
CA PRO A 68 -9.37 8.06 0.36
C PRO A 68 -8.30 7.94 1.46
N SER A 69 -8.66 8.35 2.67
CA SER A 69 -7.89 8.03 3.87
C SER A 69 -8.10 6.56 4.26
N ARG A 70 -7.05 5.88 4.67
CA ARG A 70 -7.05 4.49 5.11
C ARG A 70 -6.25 4.34 6.40
N LEU A 71 -6.65 3.40 7.23
CA LEU A 71 -5.87 2.87 8.34
C LEU A 71 -5.40 1.47 7.95
N PHE A 72 -4.14 1.15 8.19
CA PHE A 72 -3.52 -0.12 7.87
C PHE A 72 -2.92 -0.78 9.11
N ILE A 73 -3.02 -2.11 9.16
CA ILE A 73 -2.24 -2.97 10.06
C ILE A 73 -1.53 -3.99 9.17
N SER A 74 -0.22 -3.85 9.04
CA SER A 74 0.60 -4.57 8.07
C SER A 74 1.52 -5.59 8.73
N PHE A 75 1.64 -6.74 8.07
CA PHE A 75 2.50 -7.87 8.44
C PHE A 75 3.41 -8.15 7.24
N ARG A 76 4.73 -7.99 7.41
CA ARG A 76 5.74 -8.17 6.36
C ARG A 76 6.77 -9.21 6.86
N PRO A 77 6.50 -10.51 6.67
CA PRO A 77 7.32 -11.57 7.24
C PRO A 77 8.78 -11.54 6.81
N VAL A 78 9.05 -11.18 5.55
CA VAL A 78 10.42 -11.07 4.99
C VAL A 78 11.23 -10.00 5.73
N GLU A 79 10.58 -8.91 6.14
CA GLU A 79 11.19 -7.81 6.91
C GLU A 79 11.08 -8.02 8.43
N ASN A 80 10.53 -9.16 8.88
CA ASN A 80 10.23 -9.45 10.29
C ASN A 80 9.32 -8.40 10.98
N ILE A 81 8.44 -7.76 10.21
CA ILE A 81 7.49 -6.75 10.72
C ILE A 81 6.15 -7.43 11.00
N LYS A 82 5.68 -7.31 12.24
CA LYS A 82 4.52 -8.08 12.72
C LYS A 82 3.26 -7.28 12.96
N ASN A 83 3.31 -5.97 13.12
CA ASN A 83 2.15 -5.20 13.59
C ASN A 83 2.20 -3.73 13.14
N GLU A 84 2.77 -3.45 11.98
CA GLU A 84 2.99 -2.06 11.57
C GLU A 84 1.65 -1.33 11.43
N VAL A 85 1.46 -0.26 12.20
CA VAL A 85 0.25 0.57 12.11
C VAL A 85 0.56 1.84 11.36
N SER A 86 -0.16 2.07 10.26
CA SER A 86 0.00 3.29 9.47
C SER A 86 -1.33 3.87 8.98
N VAL A 87 -1.34 5.16 8.67
CA VAL A 87 -2.51 5.88 8.18
C VAL A 87 -2.17 6.74 6.97
N THR A 88 -3.13 6.88 6.07
CA THR A 88 -3.11 7.90 5.01
C THR A 88 -4.24 8.89 5.25
N ASN A 89 -4.00 10.18 5.00
CA ASN A 89 -4.99 11.25 5.23
C ASN A 89 -5.62 11.79 3.94
N GLY A 90 -5.27 11.22 2.78
CA GLY A 90 -5.78 11.62 1.47
C GLY A 90 -4.96 12.68 0.74
N TYR A 91 -3.81 13.10 1.27
CA TYR A 91 -2.86 14.01 0.63
C TYR A 91 -1.44 13.72 1.13
N GLU A 92 -0.47 14.55 0.79
CA GLU A 92 0.90 14.44 1.29
C GLU A 92 1.06 15.22 2.59
N PHE A 93 1.61 14.59 3.63
CA PHE A 93 1.93 15.28 4.87
C PHE A 93 3.02 16.31 4.65
N GLN A 94 2.91 17.46 5.31
CA GLN A 94 4.03 18.40 5.37
C GLN A 94 5.21 17.73 6.07
N GLN A 95 6.43 18.10 5.68
CA GLN A 95 7.63 17.57 6.33
C GLN A 95 7.59 17.82 7.84
N LYS A 96 7.81 16.77 8.63
CA LYS A 96 7.79 16.81 10.09
C LYS A 96 6.46 17.29 10.70
N ALA A 97 5.34 17.12 9.99
CA ALA A 97 4.03 17.40 10.55
C ALA A 97 3.77 16.47 11.76
N PRO A 98 3.36 17.00 12.92
CA PRO A 98 2.97 16.14 14.03
C PRO A 98 1.67 15.42 13.67
N VAL A 99 1.64 14.10 13.85
CA VAL A 99 0.45 13.28 13.67
C VAL A 99 0.21 12.50 14.95
N THR A 100 -1.03 12.46 15.41
CA THR A 100 -1.41 11.73 16.63
C THR A 100 -2.64 10.88 16.38
N ALA A 101 -2.63 9.64 16.86
CA ALA A 101 -3.81 8.79 16.94
C ALA A 101 -4.34 8.80 18.37
N LYS A 102 -5.67 8.87 18.57
CA LYS A 102 -6.27 9.01 19.89
C LYS A 102 -7.47 8.10 20.07
N SER A 103 -7.47 7.30 21.15
CA SER A 103 -8.64 6.51 21.52
C SER A 103 -8.97 6.75 22.99
N GLY A 104 -10.05 7.51 23.22
CA GLY A 104 -10.40 8.01 24.55
C GLY A 104 -9.29 8.90 25.12
N LYS A 105 -8.70 8.50 26.25
CA LYS A 105 -7.59 9.22 26.91
C LYS A 105 -6.20 8.78 26.41
N LYS A 106 -6.11 7.72 25.61
CA LYS A 106 -4.83 7.22 25.09
C LYS A 106 -4.43 7.99 23.84
N VAL A 107 -3.17 8.39 23.77
CA VAL A 107 -2.58 9.14 22.67
C VAL A 107 -1.34 8.38 22.21
N TYR A 108 -1.15 8.30 20.89
CA TYR A 108 -0.01 7.66 20.25
C TYR A 108 0.55 8.62 19.21
N ASP A 109 1.87 8.82 19.24
CA ASP A 109 2.56 9.69 18.30
C ASP A 109 2.90 8.93 17.02
N LEU A 110 2.68 9.60 15.89
CA LEU A 110 2.96 9.07 14.57
C LEU A 110 3.98 9.97 13.85
N PHE A 111 4.96 9.34 13.23
CA PHE A 111 5.89 9.97 12.32
C PHE A 111 5.32 9.97 10.90
N SER A 112 5.19 11.14 10.28
CA SER A 112 4.70 11.28 8.91
C SER A 112 5.83 11.42 7.88
N LYS A 113 5.72 10.69 6.76
CA LYS A 113 6.59 10.83 5.59
C LYS A 113 5.81 10.55 4.31
N GLY A 114 5.87 11.48 3.36
CA GLY A 114 5.09 11.41 2.13
C GLY A 114 3.60 11.35 2.45
N ARG A 115 2.90 10.31 1.99
CA ARG A 115 1.44 10.15 2.16
C ARG A 115 1.01 9.36 3.39
N PHE A 116 1.97 8.86 4.15
CA PHE A 116 1.73 7.95 5.27
C PHE A 116 2.23 8.55 6.58
N ALA A 117 1.62 8.11 7.67
CA ALA A 117 2.14 8.30 9.01
C ALA A 117 2.12 6.96 9.75
N TRP A 118 3.20 6.65 10.47
CA TRP A 118 3.41 5.39 11.18
C TRP A 118 3.56 5.66 12.66
N VAL A 119 3.11 4.74 13.51
CA VAL A 119 3.40 4.80 14.95
C VAL A 119 4.91 4.73 15.16
N VAL A 120 5.43 5.59 16.05
CA VAL A 120 6.89 5.72 16.24
C VAL A 120 7.47 4.57 17.06
N ASP A 121 6.74 4.12 18.07
CA ASP A 121 7.22 3.15 19.06
C ASP A 121 6.54 1.79 18.87
N ASN A 122 7.34 0.72 18.83
CA ASN A 122 6.86 -0.65 18.63
C ASN A 122 5.95 -1.14 19.77
N GLU A 123 6.19 -0.71 21.02
CA GLU A 123 5.29 -1.02 22.12
C GLU A 123 3.94 -0.33 21.94
N ASP A 124 3.96 0.90 21.44
CA ASP A 124 2.75 1.68 21.17
C ASP A 124 1.95 1.11 20.02
N GLU A 125 2.57 0.48 19.01
CA GLU A 125 1.86 -0.30 17.99
C GLU A 125 1.01 -1.41 18.62
N VAL A 126 1.61 -2.19 19.52
CA VAL A 126 0.92 -3.29 20.21
C VAL A 126 -0.19 -2.72 21.10
N LYS A 127 0.09 -1.68 21.89
CA LYS A 127 -0.89 -1.02 22.76
C LYS A 127 -2.04 -0.42 21.96
N LEU A 128 -1.77 0.18 20.80
CA LEU A 128 -2.75 0.75 19.89
C LEU A 128 -3.65 -0.35 19.31
N ILE A 129 -3.08 -1.44 18.80
CA ILE A 129 -3.88 -2.58 18.28
C ILE A 129 -4.76 -3.18 19.38
N VAL A 130 -4.22 -3.40 20.58
CA VAL A 130 -5.02 -3.89 21.72
C VAL A 130 -6.14 -2.90 22.07
N THR A 131 -5.87 -1.60 21.97
CA THR A 131 -6.88 -0.57 22.19
C THR A 131 -7.95 -0.60 21.11
N MET A 132 -7.59 -0.68 19.82
CA MET A 132 -8.54 -0.78 18.70
C MET A 132 -9.42 -2.02 18.78
N LYS A 133 -8.90 -3.14 19.31
CA LYS A 133 -9.71 -4.36 19.53
C LYS A 133 -10.81 -4.18 20.59
N LYS A 134 -10.63 -3.26 21.54
CA LYS A 134 -11.54 -3.05 22.68
C LYS A 134 -12.40 -1.79 22.55
N ALA A 135 -11.88 -0.77 21.87
CA ALA A 135 -12.51 0.54 21.74
C ALA A 135 -13.42 0.62 20.51
N SER A 136 -14.39 1.53 20.56
CA SER A 136 -15.30 1.78 19.43
C SER A 136 -14.77 2.84 18.45
N ARG A 137 -13.76 3.63 18.85
CA ARG A 137 -13.23 4.75 18.06
C ARG A 137 -11.72 4.92 18.24
N LEU A 138 -11.08 5.25 17.12
CA LEU A 138 -9.73 5.80 17.01
C LEU A 138 -9.81 7.16 16.30
#